data_AF-A0A2H0XDG3-F1
#
_entry.id   AF-A0A2H0XDG3-F1
#
_cell.length_a   1.000
_cell.length_b   1.000
_cell.length_c   1.000
_cell.angle_alpha   90.00
_cell.angle_beta   90.00
_cell.angle_gamma   90.00
#
_symmetry.space_group_name_H-M   'P 1'
#
loop_
_entity.id
_entity.type
_entity.pdbx_description
1 polymer ?
#
loop_
_entity_poly.entity_id
_entity_poly.type
_entity_poly.pdbx_seq_one_letter_code
_entity_poly.pdbx_strand_id
1 'polypeptide(L)'
;MIKFYPRRPVKSFQDLEIYQKLLACGVAVTRMAKDCQTTPLLDEIIVTPLIKLSLELPSLIAKAHSLRFAEFAIAQKTLEDTMLNCNLVVVKLELYRDLVCPSAEVAPVFDNQSHSEIEETIKSYLTVRYKILHLQKSWQKFKEGD
;
A
#
# COMPACT_ATOMS: atom_id res chain seq x y z
N MET A 1 27.03 -17.60 16.48
CA MET A 1 25.85 -17.36 17.33
C MET A 1 25.16 -16.09 16.88
N ILE A 2 23.97 -16.16 16.30
CA ILE A 2 23.17 -14.97 15.98
C ILE A 2 22.59 -14.47 17.30
N LYS A 3 23.02 -13.28 17.76
CA LYS A 3 22.45 -12.64 18.95
C LYS A 3 21.01 -12.26 18.66
N PHE A 4 20.06 -12.93 19.32
CA PHE A 4 18.66 -12.56 19.30
C PHE A 4 18.48 -11.27 20.11
N TYR A 5 18.27 -10.15 19.43
CA TYR A 5 17.80 -8.93 20.07
C TYR A 5 16.27 -8.94 20.03
N PRO A 6 15.58 -8.79 21.17
CA PRO A 6 14.14 -8.66 21.17
C PRO A 6 13.76 -7.45 20.31
N ARG A 7 12.90 -7.68 19.32
CA ARG A 7 12.36 -6.59 18.50
C ARG A 7 11.65 -5.60 19.42
N ARG A 8 11.73 -4.30 19.08
CA ARG A 8 11.06 -3.26 19.86
C ARG A 8 9.59 -3.66 20.07
N PRO A 9 9.07 -3.57 21.31
CA PRO A 9 7.67 -3.91 21.57
C PRO A 9 6.77 -2.99 20.76
N VAL A 10 5.79 -3.58 20.07
CA VAL A 10 4.75 -2.86 19.32
C VAL A 10 3.77 -2.29 20.33
N LYS A 11 3.80 -0.97 20.53
CA LYS A 11 2.91 -0.25 21.45
C LYS A 11 1.70 0.32 20.72
N SER A 12 1.90 0.73 19.47
CA SER A 12 0.89 1.34 18.62
C SER A 12 0.95 0.75 17.21
N PHE A 13 -0.14 0.92 16.45
CA PHE A 13 -0.14 0.60 15.01
C PHE A 13 0.96 1.36 14.26
N GLN A 14 1.37 2.52 14.76
CA GLN A 14 2.46 3.34 14.21
C GLN A 14 3.82 2.64 14.25
N ASP A 15 4.01 1.65 15.14
CA ASP A 15 5.23 0.86 15.23
C ASP A 15 5.29 -0.26 14.17
N LEU A 16 4.17 -0.51 13.47
CA LEU A 16 4.12 -1.51 12.42
C LEU A 16 4.82 -0.98 11.16
N GLU A 17 5.85 -1.69 10.71
CA GLU A 17 6.57 -1.38 9.46
C GLU A 17 5.60 -1.28 8.26
N ILE A 18 4.56 -2.12 8.23
CA ILE A 18 3.54 -2.08 7.18
C ILE A 18 2.75 -0.77 7.17
N TYR A 19 2.46 -0.19 8.34
CA TYR A 19 1.77 1.10 8.43
C TYR A 19 2.66 2.21 7.88
N GLN A 20 3.91 2.27 8.33
CA GLN A 20 4.88 3.29 7.92
C GLN A 20 5.12 3.24 6.40
N LYS A 21 5.25 2.04 5.84
CA LYS A 21 5.44 1.85 4.40
C LYS A 21 4.21 2.23 3.59
N LEU A 22 3.00 1.82 4.02
CA LEU A 22 1.77 2.23 3.33
C LEU A 22 1.59 3.75 3.36
N LEU A 23 1.90 4.39 4.48
CA LEU A 23 1.83 5.85 4.59
C LEU A 23 2.79 6.52 3.60
N ALA A 24 4.04 6.06 3.54
CA ALA A 24 5.03 6.55 2.58
C ALA A 24 4.58 6.34 1.12
N CYS A 25 4.03 5.16 0.81
CA CYS A 25 3.53 4.86 -0.53
C CYS A 25 2.32 5.75 -0.90
N GLY A 26 1.37 5.96 0.01
CA GLY A 26 0.23 6.85 -0.24
C GLY A 26 0.65 8.30 -0.51
N VAL A 27 1.64 8.81 0.22
CA VAL A 27 2.23 10.13 -0.03
C VAL A 27 2.94 10.19 -1.38
N ALA A 28 3.72 9.16 -1.73
CA ALA A 28 4.40 9.08 -3.03
C ALA A 28 3.40 9.07 -4.19
N VAL A 29 2.39 8.21 -4.12
CA VAL A 29 1.31 8.14 -5.12
C VAL A 29 0.62 9.49 -5.29
N THR A 30 0.26 10.14 -4.18
CA THR A 30 -0.42 11.45 -4.23
C THR A 30 0.46 12.51 -4.87
N ARG A 31 1.76 12.54 -4.57
CA ARG A 31 2.69 13.49 -5.19
C ARG A 31 2.84 13.28 -6.69
N MET A 32 3.00 12.02 -7.13
CA MET A 32 3.10 11.68 -8.54
C MET A 32 1.82 12.05 -9.30
N ALA A 33 0.66 11.76 -8.72
CA ALA A 33 -0.64 11.92 -9.36
C ALA A 33 -1.17 13.36 -9.38
N LYS A 34 -0.84 14.17 -8.35
CA LYS A 34 -1.42 15.52 -8.17
C LYS A 34 -1.01 16.50 -9.27
N ASP A 35 0.22 16.41 -9.75
CA ASP A 35 0.79 17.39 -10.69
C ASP A 35 0.65 16.94 -12.16
N CYS A 36 -0.06 15.83 -12.41
CA CYS A 36 -0.23 15.28 -13.74
C CYS A 36 -1.33 16.00 -14.53
N GLN A 37 -1.03 16.39 -15.77
CA GLN A 37 -2.05 16.82 -16.73
C GLN A 37 -2.76 15.59 -17.28
N THR A 38 -4.06 15.48 -17.01
CA THR A 38 -4.89 14.38 -17.47
C THR A 38 -6.23 14.89 -18.00
N THR A 39 -6.91 14.04 -18.78
CA THR A 39 -8.29 14.34 -19.23
C THR A 39 -9.28 14.07 -18.08
N PRO A 40 -10.44 14.74 -18.05
CA PRO A 40 -11.44 14.49 -17.00
C PRO A 40 -11.86 13.03 -16.89
N LEU A 41 -11.94 12.32 -18.02
CA LEU A 41 -12.25 10.90 -18.05
C LEU A 41 -11.19 10.08 -17.31
N LEU A 42 -9.91 10.25 -17.66
CA LEU A 42 -8.80 9.52 -17.05
C LEU A 42 -8.60 9.88 -15.57
N ASP A 43 -8.89 11.13 -15.19
CA ASP A 43 -8.90 11.53 -13.78
C ASP A 43 -9.91 10.71 -12.97
N GLU A 44 -11.16 10.64 -13.45
CA GLU A 44 -12.25 9.95 -12.79
C GLU A 44 -12.00 8.43 -12.68
N ILE A 45 -11.50 7.79 -13.74
CA ILE A 45 -11.38 6.32 -13.79
C ILE A 45 -10.06 5.79 -13.22
N ILE A 46 -9.00 6.60 -13.21
CA ILE A 46 -7.65 6.17 -12.79
C ILE A 46 -7.10 7.02 -11.65
N VAL A 47 -6.90 8.33 -11.86
CA VAL A 47 -6.12 9.18 -10.95
C VAL A 47 -6.80 9.32 -9.58
N THR A 48 -8.06 9.75 -9.56
CA THR A 48 -8.83 9.92 -8.33
C THR A 48 -8.99 8.59 -7.56
N PRO A 49 -9.36 7.46 -8.19
CA PRO A 49 -9.39 6.16 -7.53
C PRO A 49 -8.04 5.70 -6.99
N LEU A 50 -6.94 5.94 -7.73
CA LEU A 50 -5.58 5.59 -7.31
C LEU A 50 -5.19 6.32 -6.02
N ILE A 51 -5.39 7.65 -5.98
CA ILE A 51 -5.12 8.46 -4.78
C ILE A 51 -5.96 7.96 -3.61
N LYS A 52 -7.28 7.80 -3.81
CA LYS A 52 -8.21 7.36 -2.76
C LYS A 52 -7.79 6.02 -2.16
N LEU A 53 -7.55 5.01 -2.99
CA LEU A 53 -7.15 3.67 -2.53
C LEU A 53 -5.82 3.72 -1.77
N SER A 54 -4.84 4.46 -2.28
CA SER A 54 -3.51 4.55 -1.67
C SER A 54 -3.53 5.18 -0.27
N LEU A 55 -4.37 6.21 -0.07
CA LEU A 55 -4.51 6.92 1.21
C LEU A 55 -5.39 6.18 2.22
N GLU A 56 -6.24 5.25 1.78
CA GLU A 56 -7.09 4.45 2.67
C GLU A 56 -6.32 3.33 3.37
N LEU A 57 -5.32 2.74 2.72
CA LEU A 57 -4.58 1.57 3.21
C LEU A 57 -3.96 1.73 4.62
N PRO A 58 -3.30 2.85 4.98
CA PRO A 58 -2.78 3.05 6.35
C PRO A 58 -3.89 3.01 7.41
N SER A 59 -5.07 3.53 7.08
CA SER A 59 -6.23 3.56 7.98
C SER A 59 -6.78 2.15 8.22
N LEU A 60 -6.75 1.28 7.20
CA LEU A 60 -7.14 -0.13 7.36
C LEU A 60 -6.19 -0.89 8.29
N ILE A 61 -4.88 -0.60 8.26
CA ILE A 61 -3.94 -1.18 9.23
C ILE A 61 -4.24 -0.71 10.65
N ALA A 62 -4.50 0.59 10.85
CA ALA A 62 -4.88 1.12 12.15
C ALA A 62 -6.17 0.45 12.67
N LYS A 63 -7.18 0.28 11.80
CA LYS A 63 -8.44 -0.42 12.12
C LYS A 63 -8.21 -1.87 12.51
N ALA A 64 -7.49 -2.64 11.68
CA ALA A 64 -7.18 -4.04 11.95
C ALA A 64 -6.44 -4.20 13.28
N HIS A 65 -5.46 -3.33 13.54
CA HIS A 65 -4.72 -3.31 14.79
C HIS A 65 -5.66 -3.06 15.99
N SER A 66 -6.55 -2.06 15.92
CA SER A 66 -7.49 -1.75 17.00
C SER A 66 -8.47 -2.90 17.31
N LEU A 67 -8.89 -3.64 16.29
CA LEU A 67 -9.90 -4.71 16.43
C LEU A 67 -9.30 -6.08 16.79
N ARG A 68 -7.97 -6.24 16.73
CA ARG A 68 -7.30 -7.56 16.82
C ARG A 68 -7.59 -8.39 18.07
N PHE A 69 -8.04 -7.77 19.17
CA PHE A 69 -8.38 -8.48 20.40
C PHE A 69 -9.89 -8.60 20.62
N ALA A 70 -10.67 -7.56 20.28
CA ALA A 70 -12.11 -7.52 20.52
C ALA A 70 -12.91 -8.24 19.41
N GLU A 71 -12.53 -8.03 18.15
CA GLU A 71 -13.26 -8.52 16.98
C GLU A 71 -12.29 -9.19 16.00
N PHE A 72 -11.68 -10.30 16.43
CA PHE A 72 -10.59 -10.95 15.70
C PHE A 72 -10.94 -11.27 14.24
N ALA A 73 -12.14 -11.80 13.97
CA ALA A 73 -12.58 -12.11 12.61
C ALA A 73 -12.63 -10.86 11.71
N ILE A 74 -13.07 -9.72 12.26
CA ILE A 74 -13.12 -8.44 11.53
C ILE A 74 -11.71 -7.89 11.33
N ALA A 75 -10.81 -8.04 12.29
CA ALA A 75 -9.41 -7.68 12.13
C ALA A 75 -8.73 -8.50 11.01
N GLN A 76 -8.96 -9.81 10.97
CA GLN A 76 -8.45 -10.71 9.92
C GLN A 76 -8.96 -10.30 8.53
N LYS A 77 -10.28 -10.14 8.40
CA LYS A 77 -10.90 -9.67 7.15
C LYS A 77 -10.36 -8.31 6.72
N THR A 78 -10.15 -7.38 7.67
CA THR A 78 -9.57 -6.07 7.36
C THR A 78 -8.15 -6.18 6.79
N LEU A 79 -7.33 -7.12 7.28
CA LEU A 79 -6.00 -7.39 6.68
C LEU A 79 -6.11 -7.98 5.27
N GLU A 80 -7.07 -8.87 5.03
CA GLU A 80 -7.35 -9.43 3.70
C GLU A 80 -7.80 -8.36 2.71
N ASP A 81 -8.74 -7.51 3.11
CA ASP A 81 -9.20 -6.36 2.33
C ASP A 81 -8.03 -5.40 2.05
N THR A 82 -7.14 -5.19 3.03
CA THR A 82 -5.91 -4.38 2.82
C THR A 82 -5.00 -5.01 1.76
N MET A 83 -4.79 -6.32 1.79
CA MET A 83 -3.99 -7.02 0.78
C MET A 83 -4.61 -6.99 -0.61
N LEU A 84 -5.94 -7.11 -0.70
CA LEU A 84 -6.70 -6.92 -1.93
C LEU A 84 -6.50 -5.51 -2.48
N ASN A 85 -6.66 -4.50 -1.63
CA ASN A 85 -6.50 -3.10 -2.02
C ASN A 85 -5.06 -2.76 -2.42
N CYS A 86 -4.03 -3.39 -1.84
CA CYS A 86 -2.66 -3.28 -2.35
C CYS A 86 -2.56 -3.74 -3.82
N ASN A 87 -3.21 -4.85 -4.18
CA ASN A 87 -3.23 -5.32 -5.57
C ASN A 87 -4.00 -4.36 -6.48
N LEU A 88 -5.12 -3.80 -6.02
CA LEU A 88 -5.89 -2.82 -6.80
C LEU A 88 -5.09 -1.54 -7.04
N VAL A 89 -4.29 -1.08 -6.06
CA VAL A 89 -3.37 0.04 -6.26
C VAL A 89 -2.31 -0.28 -7.31
N VAL A 90 -1.75 -1.50 -7.31
CA VAL A 90 -0.80 -1.92 -8.36
C VAL A 90 -1.43 -1.83 -9.75
N VAL A 91 -2.64 -2.39 -9.93
CA VAL A 91 -3.37 -2.29 -11.21
C VAL A 91 -3.58 -0.83 -11.62
N LYS A 92 -3.95 0.04 -10.68
CA LYS A 92 -4.15 1.46 -10.96
C LYS A 92 -2.84 2.19 -11.29
N LEU A 93 -1.72 1.81 -10.69
CA LEU A 93 -0.39 2.35 -11.02
C LEU A 93 0.06 1.93 -12.42
N GLU A 94 -0.21 0.70 -12.83
CA GLU A 94 0.06 0.23 -14.19
C GLU A 94 -0.76 1.02 -15.22
N LEU A 95 -2.07 1.18 -14.97
CA LEU A 95 -2.93 2.02 -15.82
C LEU A 95 -2.48 3.48 -15.85
N TYR A 96 -2.06 4.03 -14.71
CA TYR A 96 -1.53 5.39 -14.62
C TYR A 96 -0.24 5.54 -15.45
N ARG A 97 0.71 4.61 -15.32
CA ARG A 97 1.94 4.60 -16.13
C ARG A 97 1.63 4.55 -17.61
N ASP A 98 0.71 3.69 -18.04
CA ASP A 98 0.53 3.42 -19.47
C ASP A 98 -0.41 4.42 -20.17
N LEU A 99 -1.40 4.96 -19.45
CA LEU A 99 -2.45 5.82 -20.04
C LEU A 99 -2.35 7.29 -19.65
N VAL A 100 -1.71 7.61 -18.52
CA VAL A 100 -1.65 8.97 -17.97
C VAL A 100 -0.24 9.55 -18.04
N CYS A 101 0.79 8.72 -17.85
CA CYS A 101 2.20 9.11 -17.99
C CYS A 101 2.93 8.22 -19.01
N PRO A 102 2.55 8.20 -20.30
CA PRO A 102 3.16 7.33 -21.30
C PRO A 102 4.68 7.54 -21.39
N SER A 103 5.43 6.51 -21.80
CA SER A 103 6.90 6.57 -21.84
C SER A 103 7.42 7.68 -22.77
N ALA A 104 8.65 8.12 -22.55
CA ALA A 104 9.33 9.11 -23.39
C ALA A 104 9.36 8.72 -24.89
N GLU A 105 9.37 7.41 -25.18
CA GLU A 105 9.32 6.86 -26.55
C GLU A 105 7.98 7.16 -27.25
N VAL A 106 6.88 7.17 -26.49
CA VAL A 106 5.52 7.42 -26.99
C VAL A 106 5.19 8.91 -26.91
N ALA A 107 5.68 9.61 -25.88
CA ALA A 107 5.47 11.02 -25.65
C ALA A 107 6.70 11.65 -24.96
N PRO A 108 7.58 12.36 -25.70
CA PRO A 108 8.88 12.84 -25.21
C PRO A 108 8.79 13.95 -24.13
N VAL A 109 7.57 14.34 -23.74
CA VAL A 109 7.31 15.27 -22.63
C VAL A 109 7.40 14.55 -21.27
N PHE A 110 7.36 13.21 -21.25
CA PHE A 110 7.46 12.41 -20.03
C PHE A 110 8.88 11.86 -19.83
N ASP A 111 9.37 11.93 -18.60
CA ASP A 111 10.70 11.45 -18.22
C ASP A 111 10.65 9.98 -17.77
N ASN A 112 11.64 9.18 -18.19
CA ASN A 112 11.84 7.79 -17.77
C ASN A 112 12.04 7.67 -16.24
N GLN A 113 12.48 8.74 -15.57
CA GLN A 113 12.57 8.82 -14.11
C GLN A 113 11.21 8.55 -13.44
N SER A 114 10.10 9.07 -13.99
CA SER A 114 8.75 8.87 -13.45
C SER A 114 8.30 7.41 -13.54
N HIS A 115 8.74 6.68 -14.58
CA HIS A 115 8.41 5.25 -14.72
C HIS A 115 9.13 4.41 -13.67
N SER A 116 10.41 4.70 -13.41
CA SER A 116 11.19 4.03 -12.37
C SER A 116 10.54 4.23 -10.98
N GLU A 117 10.10 5.44 -10.66
CA GLU A 117 9.40 5.74 -9.40
C GLU A 117 8.08 4.97 -9.26
N ILE A 118 7.31 4.85 -10.35
CA ILE A 118 6.08 4.03 -10.36
C ILE A 118 6.41 2.55 -10.13
N GLU A 119 7.44 2.01 -10.78
CA GLU A 119 7.85 0.62 -10.59
C GLU A 119 8.33 0.32 -9.16
N GLU A 120 9.10 1.23 -8.56
CA GLU A 120 9.53 1.12 -7.17
C GLU A 120 8.33 1.17 -6.20
N THR A 121 7.35 2.01 -6.51
CA THR A 121 6.10 2.09 -5.76
C THR A 121 5.29 0.78 -5.87
N ILE A 122 5.20 0.19 -7.07
CA ILE A 122 4.58 -1.13 -7.28
C ILE A 122 5.28 -2.22 -6.45
N LYS A 123 6.61 -2.29 -6.52
CA LYS A 123 7.43 -3.23 -5.73
C LYS A 123 7.19 -3.06 -4.23
N SER A 124 7.02 -1.82 -3.77
CA SER A 124 6.72 -1.50 -2.38
C SER A 124 5.35 -2.03 -1.94
N TYR A 125 4.29 -1.84 -2.72
CA TYR A 125 2.97 -2.40 -2.42
C TYR A 125 2.97 -3.93 -2.38
N LEU A 126 3.64 -4.59 -3.33
CA LEU A 126 3.78 -6.05 -3.35
C LEU A 126 4.54 -6.58 -2.12
N THR A 127 5.62 -5.90 -1.72
CA THR A 127 6.40 -6.23 -0.53
C THR A 127 5.57 -6.06 0.75
N VAL A 128 4.83 -4.94 0.86
CA VAL A 128 3.97 -4.67 2.00
C VAL A 128 2.85 -5.70 2.09
N ARG A 129 2.21 -6.05 0.97
CA ARG A 129 1.19 -7.10 0.93
C ARG A 129 1.70 -8.41 1.53
N TYR A 130 2.91 -8.83 1.16
CA TYR A 130 3.52 -10.02 1.72
C TYR A 130 3.77 -9.91 3.24
N LYS A 131 4.19 -8.73 3.72
CA LYS A 131 4.34 -8.47 5.16
C LYS A 131 3.00 -8.47 5.91
N ILE A 132 1.92 -8.00 5.27
CA ILE A 132 0.56 -8.07 5.84
C ILE A 132 0.13 -9.53 6.01
N LEU A 133 0.36 -10.39 5.02
CA LEU A 133 0.08 -11.83 5.13
C LEU A 133 0.82 -12.47 6.32
N HIS A 134 2.07 -12.08 6.55
CA HIS A 134 2.85 -12.58 7.70
C HIS A 134 2.32 -12.05 9.03
N LEU A 135 1.90 -10.79 9.08
CA LEU A 135 1.24 -10.23 10.26
C LEU A 135 -0.05 -10.99 10.57
N GLN A 136 -0.87 -11.23 9.54
CA GLN A 136 -2.11 -11.99 9.63
C GLN A 136 -1.87 -13.37 10.24
N LYS A 137 -0.92 -14.13 9.67
CA LYS A 137 -0.52 -15.45 10.18
C LYS A 137 0.03 -15.40 11.59
N SER A 138 0.79 -14.35 11.92
CA SER A 138 1.32 -14.16 13.28
C SER A 138 0.18 -13.98 14.28
N TRP A 139 -0.83 -13.17 13.95
CA TRP A 139 -1.98 -12.96 14.83
C TRP A 139 -2.84 -14.21 14.99
N GLN A 140 -3.01 -15.02 13.93
CA GLN A 140 -3.68 -16.33 14.00
C GLN A 140 -2.98 -17.27 14.98
N LYS A 141 -1.65 -17.39 14.90
CA LYS A 141 -0.87 -18.22 15.84
C LYS A 141 -1.00 -17.78 17.30
N PHE A 142 -1.01 -16.47 17.56
CA PHE A 142 -1.24 -15.96 18.92
C PHE A 142 -2.64 -16.35 19.41
N LYS A 143 -3.66 -16.26 18.54
CA LYS A 143 -5.03 -16.60 18.90
C LYS A 143 -5.26 -18.10 19.17
N GLU A 144 -4.54 -18.97 18.47
CA GLU A 144 -4.59 -20.43 18.67
C GLU A 144 -3.84 -20.89 19.94
N GLY A 145 -2.90 -20.07 20.42
CA GLY A 145 -2.13 -20.33 21.64
C GLY A 145 -2.73 -19.74 22.92
N ASP A 146 -3.78 -18.92 22.80
CA ASP A 146 -4.60 -18.39 23.90
C ASP A 146 -5.79 -19.32 24.19
#